data_AF-A0A1E5GAX7-F1
#
_entry.id   AF-A0A1E5GAX7-F1
#
_cell.length_a   1.000
_cell.length_b   1.000
_cell.length_c   1.000
_cell.angle_alpha   90.00
_cell.angle_beta   90.00
_cell.angle_gamma   90.00
#
_symmetry.space_group_name_H-M   'P 1'
#
loop_
_entity.id
_entity.type
_entity.pdbx_description
1 polymer ?
#
loop_
_entity_poly.entity_id
_entity_poly.type
_entity_poly.pdbx_seq_one_letter_code
_entity_poly.pdbx_strand_id
1 'polypeptide(L)'
;MCELDISKIYEYESNIGLDFATFDVNPKKLISLNVEGNDFNNIEVISQCYNLRKLNVSMCNLTTISFLENLKQLEELNISFNEEIVQEADYHILKNLNKLRKLNMAFGNVSDRSIFFKDKYLFEYMPQLEYLNVRDNKLYSSDFLNKLPSNIKSIGCRDNYFTIEQENYPNLVFNDHVLID
;
A
#
# COMPACT_ATOMS: atom_id res chain seq x y z
N MET A 1 4.43 -23.62 -5.76
CA MET A 1 4.09 -22.82 -4.57
C MET A 1 3.12 -21.71 -4.96
N CYS A 2 2.20 -21.30 -4.10
CA CYS A 2 1.27 -20.15 -4.35
C CYS A 2 1.51 -18.97 -3.42
N GLU A 3 2.49 -19.06 -2.52
CA GLU A 3 2.92 -17.99 -1.63
C GLU A 3 4.45 -17.95 -1.68
N LEU A 4 5.05 -16.77 -1.66
CA LEU A 4 6.48 -16.59 -1.60
C LEU A 4 6.80 -15.51 -0.57
N ASP A 5 7.54 -15.88 0.46
CA ASP A 5 8.09 -14.93 1.43
C ASP A 5 9.61 -14.99 1.34
N ILE A 6 10.19 -13.89 0.89
CA ILE A 6 11.62 -13.64 0.84
C ILE A 6 11.96 -12.31 1.52
N SER A 7 11.09 -11.87 2.44
CA SER A 7 11.33 -10.68 3.24
C SER A 7 12.66 -10.81 3.96
N LYS A 8 13.44 -9.72 3.95
CA LYS A 8 14.69 -9.61 4.71
C LYS A 8 15.75 -10.68 4.39
N ILE A 9 15.63 -11.39 3.27
CA ILE A 9 16.66 -12.37 2.86
C ILE A 9 17.96 -11.65 2.49
N TYR A 10 17.85 -10.49 1.87
CA TYR A 10 18.99 -9.70 1.40
C TYR A 10 19.11 -8.36 2.12
N GLU A 11 18.83 -8.33 3.43
CA GLU A 11 18.97 -7.10 4.21
C GLU A 11 20.31 -6.42 3.90
N TYR A 12 20.24 -5.13 3.53
CA TYR A 12 21.37 -4.26 3.21
C TYR A 12 22.07 -4.51 1.85
N GLU A 13 21.64 -5.49 1.06
CA GLU A 13 22.08 -5.60 -0.33
C GLU A 13 21.15 -4.77 -1.24
N SER A 14 21.75 -3.82 -1.97
CA SER A 14 21.03 -2.97 -2.92
C SER A 14 21.07 -3.53 -4.33
N ASN A 15 20.07 -3.21 -5.14
CA ASN A 15 20.04 -3.50 -6.58
C ASN A 15 20.07 -5.00 -6.93
N ILE A 16 19.35 -5.82 -6.16
CA ILE A 16 19.26 -7.26 -6.45
C ILE A 16 18.19 -7.50 -7.52
N GLY A 17 18.36 -8.55 -8.31
CA GLY A 17 17.33 -9.02 -9.23
C GLY A 17 16.37 -9.99 -8.52
N LEU A 18 15.08 -9.66 -8.48
CA LEU A 18 14.02 -10.62 -8.18
C LEU A 18 13.85 -11.57 -9.37
N ASP A 19 14.14 -12.85 -9.14
CA ASP A 19 13.93 -13.91 -10.13
C ASP A 19 13.08 -15.05 -9.52
N PHE A 20 11.84 -15.17 -9.98
CA PHE A 20 10.93 -16.23 -9.53
C PHE A 20 11.42 -17.65 -9.89
N ALA A 21 12.24 -17.81 -10.93
CA ALA A 21 12.78 -19.11 -11.32
C ALA A 21 13.77 -19.63 -10.26
N THR A 22 14.56 -18.75 -9.65
CA THR A 22 15.46 -19.07 -8.54
C THR A 22 14.72 -19.69 -7.34
N PHE A 23 13.43 -19.37 -7.16
CA PHE A 23 12.58 -19.90 -6.09
C PHE A 23 11.65 -21.05 -6.51
N ASP A 24 11.75 -21.56 -7.74
CA ASP A 24 10.81 -22.53 -8.32
C ASP A 24 9.33 -22.09 -8.19
N VAL A 25 9.11 -20.80 -8.41
CA VAL A 25 7.78 -20.15 -8.31
C VAL A 25 7.28 -19.77 -9.70
N ASN A 26 6.02 -20.10 -9.98
CA ASN A 26 5.33 -19.58 -11.16
C ASN A 26 4.58 -18.29 -10.77
N PRO A 27 4.98 -17.10 -11.25
CA PRO A 27 4.35 -15.83 -10.88
C PRO A 27 2.85 -15.82 -11.20
N LYS A 28 2.43 -16.54 -12.24
CA LYS A 28 1.02 -16.62 -12.67
C LYS A 28 0.14 -17.41 -11.69
N LYS A 29 0.72 -18.16 -10.75
CA LYS A 29 -0.01 -18.92 -9.71
C LYS A 29 0.14 -18.31 -8.32
N LEU A 30 0.88 -17.23 -8.19
CA LEU A 30 1.18 -16.61 -6.92
C LEU A 30 -0.04 -15.83 -6.39
N ILE A 31 -0.36 -16.05 -5.13
CA ILE A 31 -1.49 -15.46 -4.39
C ILE A 31 -1.00 -14.52 -3.30
N SER A 32 0.14 -14.83 -2.66
CA SER A 32 0.78 -13.98 -1.67
C SER A 32 2.27 -13.80 -2.00
N LEU A 33 2.75 -12.55 -1.96
CA LEU A 33 4.16 -12.21 -2.15
C LEU A 33 4.59 -11.25 -1.04
N ASN A 34 5.61 -11.65 -0.28
CA ASN A 34 6.27 -10.79 0.69
C ASN A 34 7.74 -10.65 0.30
N VAL A 35 8.13 -9.42 -0.02
CA VAL A 35 9.51 -9.04 -0.38
C VAL A 35 10.02 -7.89 0.48
N GLU A 36 9.39 -7.65 1.62
CA GLU A 36 9.73 -6.56 2.55
C GLU A 36 11.25 -6.46 2.80
N GLY A 37 11.76 -5.23 2.82
CA GLY A 37 13.14 -4.94 3.19
C GLY A 37 14.18 -5.27 2.12
N ASN A 38 13.76 -5.64 0.91
CA ASN A 38 14.66 -5.89 -0.22
C ASN A 38 14.60 -4.74 -1.24
N ASP A 39 15.77 -4.28 -1.68
CA ASP A 39 15.92 -3.24 -2.71
C ASP A 39 16.18 -3.90 -4.09
N PHE A 40 15.09 -4.19 -4.80
CA PHE A 40 15.14 -4.86 -6.10
C PHE A 40 15.22 -3.87 -7.28
N ASN A 41 16.25 -4.02 -8.12
CA ASN A 41 16.42 -3.18 -9.33
C ASN A 41 15.38 -3.46 -10.43
N ASN A 42 14.62 -4.56 -10.30
CA ASN A 42 13.68 -5.06 -11.29
C ASN A 42 12.30 -5.35 -10.66
N ILE A 43 11.88 -4.59 -9.64
CA ILE A 43 10.59 -4.78 -8.93
C ILE A 43 9.38 -4.91 -9.88
N GLU A 44 9.47 -4.31 -11.07
CA GLU A 44 8.48 -4.38 -12.15
C GLU A 44 8.12 -5.82 -12.59
N VAL A 45 8.96 -6.83 -12.33
CA VAL A 45 8.63 -8.24 -12.60
C VAL A 45 7.41 -8.73 -11.80
N ILE A 46 7.08 -8.08 -10.68
CA ILE A 46 5.88 -8.39 -9.87
C ILE A 46 4.60 -8.18 -10.68
N SER A 47 4.59 -7.31 -11.69
CA SER A 47 3.44 -7.07 -12.58
C SER A 47 2.95 -8.34 -13.32
N GLN A 48 3.78 -9.39 -13.40
CA GLN A 48 3.43 -10.69 -13.98
C GLN A 48 2.53 -11.54 -13.07
N CYS A 49 2.41 -11.18 -11.78
CA CYS A 49 1.69 -11.93 -10.76
C CYS A 49 0.21 -11.51 -10.66
N TYR A 50 -0.50 -11.52 -11.78
CA TYR A 50 -1.87 -10.97 -11.91
C TYR A 50 -2.95 -11.63 -11.02
N ASN A 51 -2.64 -12.76 -10.37
CA ASN A 51 -3.52 -13.44 -9.40
C ASN A 51 -3.21 -13.07 -7.94
N LEU A 52 -2.25 -12.17 -7.68
CA LEU A 52 -1.90 -11.75 -6.32
C LEU A 52 -3.11 -11.16 -5.59
N ARG A 53 -3.28 -11.61 -4.35
CA ARG A 53 -4.28 -11.12 -3.39
C ARG A 53 -3.60 -10.39 -2.22
N LYS A 54 -2.38 -10.79 -1.86
CA LYS A 54 -1.59 -10.15 -0.82
C LYS A 54 -0.22 -9.75 -1.36
N LEU A 55 0.19 -8.52 -1.11
CA LEU A 55 1.50 -8.01 -1.51
C LEU A 55 2.09 -7.13 -0.41
N ASN A 56 3.29 -7.50 0.05
CA ASN A 56 4.12 -6.67 0.91
C ASN A 56 5.43 -6.31 0.19
N VAL A 57 5.57 -5.03 -0.14
CA VAL A 57 6.75 -4.39 -0.76
C VAL A 57 7.17 -3.19 0.10
N SER A 58 6.96 -3.29 1.42
CA SER A 58 7.41 -2.25 2.35
C SER A 58 8.93 -2.25 2.50
N MET A 59 9.50 -1.07 2.75
CA MET A 59 10.97 -0.92 2.88
C MET A 59 11.73 -1.42 1.64
N CYS A 60 11.21 -1.19 0.44
CA CYS A 60 11.80 -1.65 -0.83
C CYS A 60 12.40 -0.52 -1.68
N ASN A 61 12.62 0.67 -1.09
CA ASN A 61 13.13 1.86 -1.78
C ASN A 61 12.37 2.19 -3.08
N LEU A 62 11.05 1.98 -3.10
CA LEU A 62 10.25 2.19 -4.29
C LEU A 62 10.24 3.67 -4.68
N THR A 63 10.55 3.96 -5.94
CA THR A 63 10.39 5.30 -6.54
C THR A 63 9.05 5.46 -7.28
N THR A 64 8.39 4.34 -7.57
CA THR A 64 7.08 4.26 -8.21
C THR A 64 6.38 2.95 -7.85
N ILE A 65 5.06 2.90 -8.07
CA ILE A 65 4.22 1.70 -7.89
C ILE A 65 3.53 1.28 -9.18
N SER A 66 4.15 1.58 -10.32
CA SER A 66 3.60 1.34 -11.66
C SER A 66 3.26 -0.13 -11.93
N PHE A 67 4.05 -1.05 -11.37
CA PHE A 67 3.84 -2.50 -11.44
C PHE A 67 2.49 -2.97 -10.87
N LEU A 68 1.83 -2.17 -10.03
CA LEU A 68 0.51 -2.49 -9.47
C LEU A 68 -0.62 -2.40 -10.51
N GLU A 69 -0.40 -1.76 -11.67
CA GLU A 69 -1.44 -1.48 -12.65
C GLU A 69 -2.22 -2.75 -13.05
N ASN A 70 -1.58 -3.92 -13.15
CA ASN A 70 -2.25 -5.15 -13.55
C ASN A 70 -2.73 -6.04 -12.39
N LEU A 71 -2.46 -5.68 -11.14
CA LEU A 71 -2.73 -6.52 -9.97
C LEU A 71 -4.15 -6.34 -9.42
N LYS A 72 -5.16 -6.41 -10.30
CA LYS A 72 -6.57 -6.08 -9.97
C LYS A 72 -7.24 -7.05 -8.97
N GLN A 73 -6.56 -8.14 -8.57
CA GLN A 73 -7.05 -9.09 -7.57
C GLN A 73 -6.57 -8.77 -6.14
N LEU A 74 -5.76 -7.73 -5.95
CA LEU A 74 -5.22 -7.37 -4.64
C LEU A 74 -6.31 -7.04 -3.62
N GLU A 75 -6.20 -7.67 -2.45
CA GLU A 75 -7.04 -7.48 -1.28
C GLU A 75 -6.24 -6.87 -0.12
N GLU A 76 -4.95 -7.16 -0.02
CA GLU A 76 -4.06 -6.63 1.02
C GLU A 76 -2.77 -6.10 0.36
N LEU A 77 -2.47 -4.83 0.62
CA LEU A 77 -1.31 -4.15 0.06
C LEU A 77 -0.57 -3.36 1.14
N ASN A 78 0.72 -3.65 1.29
CA ASN A 78 1.64 -2.88 2.11
C ASN A 78 2.75 -2.27 1.23
N ILE A 79 2.74 -0.95 1.10
CA ILE A 79 3.76 -0.13 0.41
C ILE A 79 4.44 0.84 1.38
N SER A 80 4.31 0.63 2.69
CA SER A 80 4.87 1.53 3.70
C SER A 80 6.39 1.62 3.66
N PHE A 81 6.95 2.69 4.22
CA PHE A 81 8.40 2.94 4.24
C PHE A 81 9.02 2.98 2.83
N ASN A 82 8.33 3.64 1.89
CA ASN A 82 8.82 3.91 0.55
C ASN A 82 8.69 5.42 0.26
N GLU A 83 9.50 6.22 0.97
CA GLU A 83 9.44 7.69 0.92
C GLU A 83 9.92 8.30 -0.41
N GLU A 84 10.61 7.49 -1.23
CA GLU A 84 11.10 7.87 -2.56
C GLU A 84 10.00 7.93 -3.63
N ILE A 85 8.77 7.52 -3.30
CA ILE A 85 7.57 7.77 -4.13
C ILE A 85 7.19 9.25 -4.00
N VAL A 86 7.76 10.08 -4.87
CA VAL A 86 7.60 11.54 -4.81
C VAL A 86 6.51 12.10 -5.73
N GLN A 87 6.09 11.33 -6.73
CA GLN A 87 5.09 11.78 -7.70
C GLN A 87 3.69 11.49 -7.19
N GLU A 88 2.92 12.54 -6.88
CA GLU A 88 1.54 12.44 -6.38
C GLU A 88 0.66 11.53 -7.26
N ALA A 89 0.89 11.57 -8.58
CA ALA A 89 0.15 10.79 -9.56
C ALA A 89 0.40 9.27 -9.49
N ASP A 90 1.50 8.81 -8.88
CA ASP A 90 1.79 7.37 -8.75
C ASP A 90 0.76 6.68 -7.86
N TYR A 91 0.27 7.38 -6.82
CA TYR A 91 -0.80 6.91 -5.95
C TYR A 91 -2.15 6.75 -6.67
N HIS A 92 -2.36 7.39 -7.82
CA HIS A 92 -3.62 7.28 -8.55
C HIS A 92 -3.84 5.88 -9.16
N ILE A 93 -2.80 5.06 -9.30
CA ILE A 93 -2.92 3.67 -9.75
C ILE A 93 -3.77 2.85 -8.78
N LEU A 94 -3.70 3.18 -7.48
CA LEU A 94 -4.42 2.48 -6.43
C LEU A 94 -5.95 2.54 -6.62
N LYS A 95 -6.49 3.56 -7.30
CA LYS A 95 -7.93 3.63 -7.59
C LYS A 95 -8.45 2.44 -8.41
N ASN A 96 -7.54 1.77 -9.13
CA ASN A 96 -7.88 0.61 -9.93
C ASN A 96 -7.90 -0.69 -9.10
N LEU A 97 -7.41 -0.67 -7.87
CA LEU A 97 -7.37 -1.79 -6.95
C LEU A 97 -8.63 -1.80 -6.06
N ASN A 98 -9.78 -1.83 -6.72
CA ASN A 98 -11.10 -1.74 -6.07
C ASN A 98 -11.42 -2.92 -5.13
N LYS A 99 -10.59 -3.97 -5.12
CA LYS A 99 -10.71 -5.11 -4.24
C LYS A 99 -10.00 -4.97 -2.88
N LEU A 100 -9.23 -3.89 -2.68
CA LEU A 100 -8.47 -3.69 -1.44
C LEU A 100 -9.37 -3.63 -0.20
N ARG A 101 -9.00 -4.47 0.77
CA ARG A 101 -9.56 -4.53 2.13
C ARG A 101 -8.56 -4.01 3.15
N LYS A 102 -7.26 -4.13 2.90
CA LYS A 102 -6.20 -3.55 3.74
C LYS A 102 -5.21 -2.79 2.89
N LEU A 103 -4.94 -1.55 3.27
CA LEU A 103 -3.97 -0.67 2.59
C LEU A 103 -3.09 0.02 3.63
N ASN A 104 -1.78 -0.22 3.55
CA ASN A 104 -0.78 0.48 4.36
C ASN A 104 0.17 1.28 3.45
N MET A 105 0.16 2.59 3.64
CA MET A 105 1.00 3.59 2.96
C MET A 105 1.68 4.50 3.98
N ALA A 106 1.90 4.02 5.21
CA ALA A 106 2.61 4.79 6.23
C ALA A 106 4.05 5.08 5.82
N PHE A 107 4.64 6.20 6.23
CA PHE A 107 6.02 6.56 5.87
C PHE A 107 6.25 6.55 4.35
N GLY A 108 5.34 7.15 3.58
CA GLY A 108 5.30 7.05 2.11
C GLY A 108 5.31 8.39 1.38
N ASN A 109 5.51 9.52 2.06
CA ASN A 109 5.44 10.85 1.45
C ASN A 109 4.05 11.16 0.81
N VAL A 110 2.98 10.53 1.31
CA VAL A 110 1.59 10.73 0.82
C VAL A 110 1.10 12.13 1.17
N SER A 111 0.64 12.90 0.18
CA SER A 111 0.08 14.25 0.36
C SER A 111 -1.43 14.30 0.09
N ASP A 112 -2.11 15.40 0.47
CA ASP A 112 -3.54 15.56 0.16
C ASP A 112 -3.83 15.42 -1.34
N ARG A 113 -2.93 15.92 -2.20
CA ARG A 113 -3.03 15.79 -3.67
C ARG A 113 -2.82 14.36 -4.17
N SER A 114 -2.07 13.54 -3.44
CA SER A 114 -1.88 12.12 -3.76
C SER A 114 -3.16 11.30 -3.52
N ILE A 115 -3.98 11.73 -2.55
CA ILE A 115 -5.23 11.04 -2.16
C ILE A 115 -6.50 11.76 -2.60
N PHE A 116 -6.39 12.92 -3.24
CA PHE A 116 -7.51 13.69 -3.78
C PHE A 116 -7.25 14.02 -5.25
N PHE A 117 -8.01 13.39 -6.15
CA PHE A 117 -7.83 13.59 -7.59
C PHE A 117 -9.15 13.82 -8.29
N LYS A 118 -9.17 14.88 -9.10
CA LYS A 118 -10.37 15.47 -9.71
C LYS A 118 -11.35 15.97 -8.66
N ASP A 119 -12.28 15.12 -8.25
CA ASP A 119 -13.45 15.44 -7.44
C ASP A 119 -13.73 14.38 -6.36
N LYS A 120 -12.82 13.42 -6.16
CA LYS A 120 -13.01 12.28 -5.28
C LYS A 120 -11.75 11.94 -4.50
N TYR A 121 -11.91 11.44 -3.28
CA TYR A 121 -10.79 10.85 -2.54
C TYR A 121 -10.44 9.46 -3.08
N LEU A 122 -9.20 9.04 -2.89
CA LEU A 122 -8.70 7.74 -3.33
C LEU A 122 -9.49 6.57 -2.71
N PHE A 123 -9.77 6.65 -1.41
CA PHE A 123 -10.39 5.57 -0.63
C PHE A 123 -11.84 5.30 -1.04
N GLU A 124 -12.47 6.30 -1.63
CA GLU A 124 -13.81 6.23 -2.21
C GLU A 124 -13.89 5.27 -3.43
N TYR A 125 -12.76 4.81 -3.99
CA TYR A 125 -12.70 3.77 -5.03
C TYR A 125 -12.58 2.35 -4.47
N MET A 126 -12.44 2.20 -3.16
CA MET A 126 -12.26 0.93 -2.46
C MET A 126 -13.39 0.74 -1.43
N PRO A 127 -14.65 0.51 -1.87
CA PRO A 127 -15.83 0.49 -0.99
C PRO A 127 -15.82 -0.64 0.06
N GLN A 128 -14.83 -1.52 0.00
CA GLN A 128 -14.61 -2.67 0.87
C GLN A 128 -13.34 -2.53 1.71
N LEU A 129 -12.74 -1.34 1.79
CA LEU A 129 -11.57 -1.08 2.61
C LEU A 129 -11.92 -1.18 4.10
N GLU A 130 -11.30 -2.11 4.81
CA GLU A 130 -11.50 -2.35 6.24
C GLU A 130 -10.39 -1.73 7.09
N TYR A 131 -9.18 -1.64 6.54
CA TYR A 131 -8.00 -1.15 7.25
C TYR A 131 -7.23 -0.17 6.36
N LEU A 132 -6.99 1.02 6.89
CA LEU A 132 -6.19 2.05 6.23
C LEU A 132 -5.09 2.53 7.17
N ASN A 133 -3.86 2.59 6.68
CA ASN A 133 -2.78 3.25 7.39
C ASN A 133 -2.09 4.28 6.48
N VAL A 134 -2.18 5.54 6.87
CA VAL A 134 -1.55 6.71 6.26
C VAL A 134 -0.76 7.51 7.30
N ARG A 135 -0.36 6.86 8.40
CA ARG A 135 0.48 7.47 9.44
C ARG A 135 1.81 7.95 8.87
N ASP A 136 2.37 9.02 9.46
CA ASP A 136 3.69 9.54 9.11
C ASP A 136 3.79 9.89 7.61
N ASN A 137 3.00 10.89 7.23
CA ASN A 137 2.84 11.35 5.86
C ASN A 137 2.66 12.88 5.83
N LYS A 138 2.41 13.44 4.64
CA LYS A 138 2.26 14.88 4.40
C LYS A 138 0.82 15.29 4.16
N LEU A 139 -0.13 14.71 4.91
CA LEU A 139 -1.53 15.11 4.87
C LEU A 139 -1.75 16.34 5.75
N TYR A 140 -2.41 17.37 5.22
CA TYR A 140 -2.73 18.62 5.94
C TYR A 140 -4.22 18.74 6.24
N SER A 141 -5.08 17.93 5.60
CA SER A 141 -6.52 17.91 5.87
C SER A 141 -7.00 16.54 6.37
N SER A 142 -7.93 16.56 7.33
CA SER A 142 -8.64 15.38 7.82
C SER A 142 -9.93 15.09 7.05
N ASP A 143 -10.26 15.87 6.01
CA ASP A 143 -11.53 15.77 5.28
C ASP A 143 -11.76 14.38 4.64
N PHE A 144 -10.68 13.70 4.25
CA PHE A 144 -10.74 12.35 3.71
C PHE A 144 -11.35 11.35 4.70
N LEU A 145 -11.26 11.59 6.01
CA LEU A 145 -11.85 10.73 7.05
C LEU A 145 -13.37 10.65 6.90
N ASN A 146 -14.02 11.73 6.46
CA ASN A 146 -15.46 11.78 6.18
C ASN A 146 -15.85 11.05 4.88
N LYS A 147 -14.86 10.58 4.12
CA LYS A 147 -15.02 9.93 2.81
C LYS A 147 -14.55 8.48 2.83
N LEU A 148 -14.17 7.96 4.00
CA LEU A 148 -13.86 6.55 4.18
C LEU A 148 -15.13 5.70 4.04
N PRO A 149 -14.99 4.46 3.52
CA PRO A 149 -16.13 3.59 3.34
C PRO A 149 -16.68 3.10 4.68
N SER A 150 -17.98 2.77 4.73
CA SER A 150 -18.70 2.43 5.96
C SER A 150 -18.23 1.15 6.64
N ASN A 151 -17.48 0.31 5.93
CA ASN A 151 -16.94 -0.93 6.44
C ASN A 151 -15.54 -0.77 7.08
N ILE A 152 -15.02 0.46 7.17
CA ILE A 152 -13.74 0.75 7.81
C ILE A 152 -13.78 0.31 9.29
N LYS A 153 -12.79 -0.47 9.69
CA LYS A 153 -12.65 -1.03 11.04
C LYS A 153 -11.57 -0.34 11.84
N SER A 154 -10.55 0.19 11.16
CA SER A 154 -9.37 0.76 11.82
C SER A 154 -8.61 1.68 10.89
N ILE A 155 -8.13 2.81 11.43
CA ILE A 155 -7.37 3.82 10.69
C ILE A 155 -6.12 4.23 11.48
N GLY A 156 -4.95 4.12 10.87
CA GLY A 156 -3.74 4.79 11.33
C GLY A 156 -3.54 6.08 10.54
N CYS A 157 -3.58 7.24 11.18
CA CYS A 157 -3.35 8.51 10.49
C CYS A 157 -2.69 9.57 11.38
N ARG A 158 -2.07 9.15 12.50
CA ARG A 158 -1.24 10.02 13.31
C ARG A 158 0.00 10.48 12.53
N ASP A 159 0.76 11.39 13.13
CA ASP A 159 2.02 11.89 12.56
C ASP A 159 1.82 12.48 11.15
N ASN A 160 0.68 13.17 10.95
CA ASN A 160 0.40 14.03 9.80
C ASN A 160 0.32 15.49 10.26
N TYR A 161 0.06 16.43 9.34
CA TYR A 161 0.01 17.87 9.60
C TYR A 161 -1.40 18.38 9.91
N PHE A 162 -2.32 17.50 10.29
CA PHE A 162 -3.67 17.85 10.78
C PHE A 162 -3.88 17.32 12.20
N THR A 163 -4.84 17.91 12.91
CA THR A 163 -5.25 17.47 14.25
C THR A 163 -6.49 16.59 14.17
N ILE A 164 -6.54 15.56 15.01
CA ILE A 164 -7.71 14.68 15.14
C ILE A 164 -8.41 15.00 16.45
N GLU A 165 -9.66 15.41 16.34
CA GLU A 165 -10.59 15.49 17.47
C GLU A 165 -11.54 14.29 17.37
N GLN A 166 -11.35 13.28 18.22
CA GLN A 166 -12.12 12.02 18.18
C GLN A 166 -13.63 12.25 18.19
N GLU A 167 -14.09 13.31 18.86
CA GLU A 167 -15.50 13.71 18.95
C GLU A 167 -16.12 13.98 17.57
N ASN A 168 -15.33 14.42 16.59
CA ASN A 168 -15.77 14.66 15.22
C ASN A 168 -15.90 13.35 14.42
N TYR A 169 -15.33 12.25 14.90
CA TYR A 169 -15.28 10.96 14.22
C TYR A 169 -15.64 9.78 15.15
N PRO A 170 -16.83 9.78 15.79
CA PRO A 170 -17.17 8.83 16.85
C PRO A 170 -17.24 7.36 16.38
N ASN A 171 -17.38 7.13 15.07
CA ASN A 171 -17.45 5.80 14.47
C ASN A 171 -16.09 5.29 13.98
N LEU A 172 -15.04 6.12 14.02
CA LEU A 172 -13.71 5.73 13.55
C LEU A 172 -12.87 5.20 14.72
N VAL A 173 -12.27 4.04 14.51
CA VAL A 173 -11.30 3.44 15.43
C VAL A 173 -9.90 3.80 14.96
N PHE A 174 -9.19 4.61 15.74
CA PHE A 174 -7.82 4.99 15.40
C PHE A 174 -6.82 3.99 16.00
N ASN A 175 -5.96 3.42 15.16
CA ASN A 175 -4.90 2.48 15.53
C ASN A 175 -3.73 2.61 14.56
N ASP A 176 -2.56 2.94 15.09
CA ASP A 176 -1.34 3.18 14.31
C ASP A 176 -0.54 1.90 14.02
N HIS A 177 -0.92 0.78 14.63
CA HIS A 177 -0.30 -0.53 14.47
C HIS A 177 -1.13 -1.45 13.57
N VAL A 178 -1.72 -0.91 12.51
CA VAL A 178 -2.32 -1.77 11.47
C VAL A 178 -1.21 -2.55 10.80
N LEU A 179 -0.87 -3.70 11.37
CA LEU A 179 -0.01 -4.71 10.77
C LEU A 179 -0.84 -5.43 9.72
N ILE A 180 -0.35 -5.41 8.48
CA ILE A 180 -0.91 -6.24 7.41
C ILE A 180 -0.12 -7.55 7.47
N ASP A 181 -0.78 -8.61 7.95
CA ASP A 181 -0.24 -9.99 8.01
C ASP A 181 -0.06 -10.65 6.64
#